data_AF-A0A949E594-F1
#
_entry.id   AF-A0A949E594-F1
#
_cell.length_a   1.000
_cell.length_b   1.000
_cell.length_c   1.000
_cell.angle_alpha   90.00
_cell.angle_beta   90.00
_cell.angle_gamma   90.00
#
_symmetry.space_group_name_H-M   'P 1'
#
loop_
_entity.id
_entity.type
_entity.pdbx_description
1 polymer ?
#
loop_
_entity_poly.entity_id
_entity_poly.type
_entity_poly.pdbx_seq_one_letter_code
_entity_poly.pdbx_strand_id
1 'polypeptide(L)'
;DPRFLPPYGFAYVPLGGKYILDAGLMEITYDSGAKVILQGPCTYEVESSSGGYLALGKLTTRVESGEWRVESGGSSANQKSEIRNQKSSALRPPPSAFVVRTPTALVTDLGTEFGVEVSEGGTTTSHVFRGSVKVLVLDGTAGSPSSGREVILGENESARVQHGRVALLARPAVGEATENTAGQAGSATPAFVRQMPRRVAIKVFNTGLRVWVGEPDPHWQIVARSDDPNFTPRPAVVMRVETFPTNRDLFSLMDDPTLNEDQSFLENDTNRSQWISTAKGMPFLPNGVTYSFRTTFELAGLGLGKAVLRGQFIADNHVGAIRLNGQAVPVPEHGYDLFNQFHPFTITEGFVEGTNVLEIDVVNGDPRDPNPTEKSPMSLRVELQGLVVHGGETSSVISDDSRASKPRKGGELMNGP
;
A
#
# COMPACT_ATOMS: atom_id res chain seq x y z
N ASP A 1 -8.94 5.77 11.68
CA ASP A 1 -9.44 7.13 12.00
C ASP A 1 -9.83 7.80 10.68
N PRO A 2 -11.11 8.17 10.47
CA PRO A 2 -11.57 8.85 9.25
C PRO A 2 -10.87 10.20 8.97
N ARG A 3 -10.13 10.74 9.94
CA ARG A 3 -9.29 11.95 9.79
C ARG A 3 -7.83 11.64 9.47
N PHE A 4 -7.42 10.36 9.50
CA PHE A 4 -6.06 9.97 9.13
C PHE A 4 -5.93 9.98 7.61
N LEU A 5 -5.39 11.09 7.09
CA LEU A 5 -4.94 11.19 5.71
C LEU A 5 -3.53 10.59 5.65
N PRO A 6 -3.32 9.45 4.95
CA PRO A 6 -1.97 8.96 4.73
C PRO A 6 -1.20 10.04 3.95
N PRO A 7 -0.07 10.52 4.47
CA PRO A 7 0.66 11.62 3.86
C PRO A 7 1.22 11.21 2.50
N TYR A 8 1.19 12.15 1.54
CA TYR A 8 1.90 12.01 0.27
C TYR A 8 3.42 12.12 0.53
N GLY A 9 4.08 11.01 0.89
CA GLY A 9 5.53 10.95 1.11
C GLY A 9 5.95 10.59 2.55
N PHE A 10 7.25 10.72 2.84
CA PHE A 10 7.84 10.43 4.16
C PHE A 10 7.21 11.35 5.22
N ALA A 11 6.24 10.86 5.98
CA ALA A 11 5.79 11.56 7.16
C ALA A 11 6.42 11.00 8.42
N TYR A 12 6.81 11.93 9.27
CA TYR A 12 7.25 11.65 10.62
C TYR A 12 6.09 11.07 11.44
N VAL A 13 6.35 9.97 12.13
CA VAL A 13 5.46 9.33 13.08
C VAL A 13 5.74 9.98 14.45
N PRO A 14 4.87 10.84 15.00
CA PRO A 14 5.14 11.50 16.27
C PRO A 14 5.08 10.53 17.44
N LEU A 15 5.89 10.80 18.47
CA LEU A 15 5.75 10.19 19.78
C LEU A 15 4.36 10.50 20.37
N GLY A 16 3.71 9.50 20.96
CA GLY A 16 2.30 9.55 21.40
C GLY A 16 1.29 9.41 20.26
N GLY A 17 1.73 9.22 19.02
CA GLY A 17 0.87 9.02 17.87
C GLY A 17 0.09 7.70 17.99
N LYS A 18 -1.24 7.77 17.83
CA LYS A 18 -2.14 6.61 17.84
C LYS A 18 -2.61 6.26 16.43
N TYR A 19 -2.41 5.01 16.04
CA TYR A 19 -2.71 4.47 14.72
C TYR A 19 -3.79 3.39 14.84
N ILE A 20 -4.94 3.67 14.23
CA ILE A 20 -6.10 2.78 14.21
C ILE A 20 -6.36 2.40 12.76
N LEU A 21 -6.08 1.14 12.42
CA LEU A 21 -6.31 0.58 11.10
C LEU A 21 -7.58 -0.26 11.16
N ASP A 22 -8.57 0.05 10.32
CA ASP A 22 -9.75 -0.80 10.15
C ASP A 22 -9.40 -2.02 9.27
N ALA A 23 -8.54 -1.82 8.27
CA ALA A 23 -8.00 -2.86 7.38
C ALA A 23 -6.63 -2.44 6.80
N GLY A 24 -5.94 -3.37 6.15
CA GLY A 24 -4.69 -3.11 5.42
C GLY A 24 -3.43 -3.25 6.27
N LEU A 25 -2.32 -2.68 5.76
CA LEU A 25 -1.00 -2.77 6.37
C LEU A 25 -0.38 -1.38 6.47
N MET A 26 0.34 -1.14 7.57
CA MET A 26 1.17 0.05 7.76
C MET A 26 2.54 -0.39 8.29
N GLU A 27 3.62 0.10 7.69
CA GLU A 27 4.97 -0.08 8.23
C GLU A 27 5.42 1.22 8.90
N ILE A 28 5.88 1.11 10.14
CA ILE A 28 6.57 2.17 10.86
C ILE A 28 8.04 1.77 10.95
N THR A 29 8.92 2.64 10.46
CA THR A 29 10.36 2.51 10.71
C THR A 29 10.73 3.45 11.84
N TYR A 30 11.24 2.89 12.94
CA TYR A 30 11.72 3.65 14.09
C TYR A 30 13.14 4.15 13.86
N ASP A 31 13.54 5.20 14.59
CA ASP A 31 14.91 5.74 14.55
C ASP A 31 15.98 4.70 14.96
N SER A 32 15.58 3.68 15.72
CA SER A 32 16.43 2.53 16.06
C SER A 32 16.71 1.59 14.87
N GLY A 33 16.06 1.80 13.73
CA GLY A 33 16.07 0.89 12.57
C GLY A 33 15.05 -0.25 12.69
N ALA A 34 14.35 -0.37 13.83
CA ALA A 34 13.28 -1.36 13.98
C ALA A 34 12.12 -1.06 13.02
N LYS A 35 11.67 -2.08 12.30
CA LYS A 35 10.51 -2.00 11.41
C LYS A 35 9.33 -2.74 12.05
N VAL A 36 8.19 -2.06 12.14
CA VAL A 36 6.95 -2.59 12.69
C VAL A 36 5.89 -2.58 11.61
N ILE A 37 5.41 -3.76 11.22
CA ILE A 37 4.28 -3.93 10.31
C ILE A 37 3.03 -4.15 11.15
N LEU A 38 2.11 -3.19 11.10
CA LEU A 38 0.78 -3.26 11.70
C LEU A 38 -0.20 -3.89 10.70
N GLN A 39 -1.08 -4.76 11.17
CA GLN A 39 -2.10 -5.41 10.35
C GLN A 39 -3.50 -5.09 10.85
N GLY A 40 -4.29 -4.42 10.02
CA GLY A 40 -5.69 -4.10 10.32
C GLY A 40 -6.57 -5.36 10.41
N PRO A 41 -7.54 -5.43 11.34
CA PRO A 41 -7.87 -4.40 12.33
C PRO A 41 -6.81 -4.30 13.45
N CYS A 42 -6.34 -3.09 13.77
CA CYS A 42 -5.41 -2.86 14.87
C CYS A 42 -5.53 -1.49 15.54
N THR A 43 -5.09 -1.41 16.79
CA THR A 43 -4.86 -0.15 17.50
C THR A 43 -3.48 -0.17 18.13
N TYR A 44 -2.62 0.75 17.68
CA TYR A 44 -1.24 0.86 18.12
C TYR A 44 -0.90 2.30 18.52
N GLU A 45 -0.13 2.48 19.59
CA GLU A 45 0.33 3.79 20.05
C GLU A 45 1.86 3.79 20.16
N VAL A 46 2.51 4.81 19.61
CA VAL A 46 3.97 4.97 19.67
C VAL A 46 4.34 5.59 21.02
N GLU A 47 4.82 4.79 21.96
CA GLU A 47 5.11 5.25 23.33
C GLU A 47 6.57 5.70 23.53
N SER A 48 7.48 5.26 22.66
CA SER A 48 8.90 5.63 22.71
C SER A 48 9.56 5.55 21.32
N SER A 49 10.83 5.94 21.22
CA SER A 49 11.66 5.73 20.03
C SER A 49 12.09 4.26 19.82
N SER A 50 11.77 3.38 20.76
CA SER A 50 12.11 1.95 20.74
C SER A 50 10.91 1.10 21.16
N GLY A 51 9.68 1.50 20.81
CA GLY A 51 8.53 0.71 21.20
C GLY A 51 7.20 1.42 21.14
N GLY A 52 6.18 0.68 21.56
CA GLY A 52 4.82 1.19 21.63
C GLY A 52 3.85 0.17 22.19
N TYR A 53 2.61 0.61 22.34
CA TYR A 53 1.51 -0.15 22.91
C TYR A 53 0.58 -0.70 21.83
N LEU A 54 0.49 -2.02 21.73
CA LEU A 54 -0.51 -2.71 20.92
C LEU A 54 -1.73 -3.01 21.79
N ALA A 55 -2.82 -2.28 21.58
CA ALA A 55 -4.07 -2.46 22.31
C ALA A 55 -4.94 -3.58 21.73
N LEU A 56 -4.89 -3.75 20.40
CA LEU A 56 -5.70 -4.70 19.64
C LEU A 56 -5.02 -5.00 18.30
N GLY A 57 -5.17 -6.23 17.81
CA GLY A 57 -4.77 -6.63 16.46
C GLY A 57 -3.41 -7.29 16.42
N LYS A 58 -2.75 -7.21 15.26
CA LYS A 58 -1.46 -7.87 15.02
C LYS A 58 -0.38 -6.88 14.63
N LEU A 59 0.83 -7.15 15.09
CA LEU A 59 2.04 -6.55 14.54
C LEU A 59 3.13 -7.59 14.32
N THR A 60 4.02 -7.30 13.39
CA THR A 60 5.31 -7.97 13.25
C THR A 60 6.42 -6.96 13.40
N THR A 61 7.41 -7.26 14.23
CA THR A 61 8.60 -6.44 14.43
C THR A 61 9.81 -7.15 13.85
N ARG A 62 10.65 -6.40 13.14
CA ARG A 62 12.00 -6.81 12.74
C ARG A 62 13.01 -5.78 13.25
N VAL A 63 13.97 -6.25 14.03
CA VAL A 63 15.10 -5.45 14.50
C VAL A 63 16.37 -5.95 13.81
N GLU A 64 17.02 -5.11 13.01
CA GLU A 64 18.34 -5.45 12.45
C GLU A 64 19.40 -5.19 13.53
N SER A 65 20.12 -6.24 13.94
CA SER A 65 21.22 -6.07 14.88
C SER A 65 22.35 -5.29 14.20
N GLY A 66 22.61 -4.05 14.61
CA GLY A 66 23.90 -3.42 14.37
C GLY A 66 25.00 -4.32 14.96
N GLU A 67 26.08 -4.58 14.22
CA GLU A 67 27.20 -5.40 14.68
C GLU A 67 27.65 -4.96 16.08
N TRP A 68 27.42 -5.82 17.08
CA TRP A 68 27.89 -5.57 18.43
C TRP A 68 29.41 -5.69 18.47
N ARG A 69 30.11 -4.55 18.37
CA ARG A 69 31.52 -4.49 18.77
C ARG A 69 31.58 -4.59 20.28
N VAL A 70 32.08 -5.72 20.77
CA VAL A 70 32.54 -5.83 22.16
C VAL A 70 33.71 -4.87 22.31
N GLU A 71 33.49 -3.71 22.92
CA GLU A 71 34.59 -2.91 23.45
C GLU A 71 35.20 -3.70 24.63
N SER A 72 36.29 -4.40 24.33
CA SER A 72 37.17 -4.98 25.34
C SER A 72 37.81 -3.82 26.10
N GLY A 73 37.15 -3.37 27.17
CA GLY A 73 37.75 -2.54 28.20
C GLY A 73 38.98 -3.26 28.75
N GLY A 74 40.15 -2.68 28.54
CA GLY A 74 41.41 -3.23 29.02
C GLY A 74 41.45 -3.29 30.53
N SER A 75 41.81 -4.46 31.06
CA SER A 75 42.58 -4.58 32.30
C SER A 75 43.28 -5.93 32.36
N SER A 76 44.51 -5.86 32.86
CA SER A 76 45.60 -6.84 32.82
C SER A 76 45.27 -8.26 33.23
N ALA A 77 45.99 -9.17 32.56
CA ALA A 77 46.15 -10.57 32.89
C ALA A 77 46.59 -10.81 34.35
N ASN A 78 45.88 -11.68 35.06
CA ASN A 78 46.52 -12.79 35.78
C ASN A 78 45.54 -13.88 36.22
N GLN A 79 46.01 -15.13 36.10
CA GLN A 79 45.70 -16.30 36.92
C GLN A 79 44.48 -17.21 36.63
N LYS A 80 44.80 -18.34 35.97
CA LYS A 80 44.48 -19.74 36.30
C LYS A 80 43.09 -20.13 36.83
N SER A 81 42.39 -20.91 35.99
CA SER A 81 41.67 -22.16 36.28
C SER A 81 40.72 -22.23 37.48
N GLU A 82 39.41 -22.30 37.21
CA GLU A 82 38.47 -23.15 37.93
C GLU A 82 37.20 -23.41 37.09
N ILE A 83 36.80 -24.68 36.98
CA ILE A 83 35.58 -25.17 36.32
C ILE A 83 34.46 -25.17 37.36
N ARG A 84 33.39 -24.36 37.19
CA ARG A 84 32.02 -24.73 37.62
C ARG A 84 30.96 -23.69 37.25
N ASN A 85 29.85 -24.19 36.72
CA ASN A 85 28.49 -23.63 36.82
C ASN A 85 28.31 -22.14 36.51
N GLN A 86 27.93 -21.82 35.26
CA GLN A 86 26.99 -20.71 35.00
C GLN A 86 26.32 -20.89 33.63
N LYS A 87 25.32 -21.79 33.58
CA LYS A 87 24.32 -21.83 32.51
C LYS A 87 23.12 -20.97 32.94
N SER A 88 23.39 -19.68 33.16
CA SER A 88 22.41 -18.62 33.37
C SER A 88 23.16 -17.29 33.31
N SER A 89 23.65 -16.94 32.13
CA SER A 89 24.06 -15.56 31.87
C SER A 89 22.79 -14.85 31.41
N ALA A 90 22.18 -14.14 32.34
CA ALA A 90 21.03 -13.29 32.10
C ALA A 90 21.33 -12.37 30.91
N LEU A 91 20.67 -12.61 29.76
CA LEU A 91 20.58 -11.60 28.71
C LEU A 91 19.83 -10.41 29.33
N ARG A 92 20.58 -9.43 29.85
CA ARG A 92 20.05 -8.09 30.05
C ARG A 92 19.73 -7.57 28.64
N PRO A 93 18.48 -7.21 28.34
CA PRO A 93 18.18 -6.60 27.05
C PRO A 93 19.05 -5.35 26.89
N PRO A 94 19.56 -5.07 25.68
CA PRO A 94 20.31 -3.86 25.42
C PRO A 94 19.48 -2.63 25.85
N PRO A 95 20.12 -1.53 26.30
CA PRO A 95 19.41 -0.32 26.74
C PRO A 95 18.45 0.28 25.69
N SER A 96 18.62 -0.12 24.43
CA SER A 96 17.85 0.30 23.26
C SER A 96 16.92 -0.78 22.69
N ALA A 97 16.62 -1.83 23.46
CA ALA A 97 15.73 -2.90 23.01
C ALA A 97 14.35 -2.32 22.62
N PHE A 98 13.85 -2.77 21.47
CA PHE A 98 12.49 -2.61 21.04
C PHE A 98 11.52 -3.36 21.96
N VAL A 99 10.52 -2.65 22.47
CA VAL A 99 9.50 -3.21 23.38
C VAL A 99 8.10 -3.02 22.83
N VAL A 100 7.36 -4.12 22.76
CA VAL A 100 5.91 -4.11 22.51
C VAL A 100 5.20 -4.29 23.83
N ARG A 101 4.50 -3.24 24.27
CA ARG A 101 3.59 -3.32 25.41
C ARG A 101 2.22 -3.77 24.93
N THR A 102 1.59 -4.64 25.70
CA THR A 102 0.23 -5.12 25.46
C THR A 102 -0.55 -5.07 26.78
N PRO A 103 -1.88 -5.29 26.79
CA PRO A 103 -2.66 -5.29 28.03
C PRO A 103 -2.16 -6.30 29.07
N THR A 104 -1.60 -7.43 28.63
CA THR A 104 -1.24 -8.56 29.51
C THR A 104 0.25 -8.92 29.52
N ALA A 105 1.06 -8.31 28.65
CA ALA A 105 2.49 -8.63 28.56
C ALA A 105 3.36 -7.45 28.06
N LEU A 106 4.63 -7.47 28.46
CA LEU A 106 5.73 -6.77 27.79
C LEU A 106 6.54 -7.79 26.98
N VAL A 107 6.67 -7.54 25.68
CA VAL A 107 7.48 -8.35 24.77
C VAL A 107 8.70 -7.54 24.36
N THR A 108 9.86 -7.92 24.88
CA THR A 108 11.14 -7.24 24.65
C THR A 108 11.94 -8.04 23.63
N ASP A 109 12.36 -7.38 22.56
CA ASP A 109 13.24 -7.98 21.57
C ASP A 109 14.63 -8.25 22.16
N LEU A 110 15.32 -9.24 21.59
CA LEU A 110 16.72 -9.52 21.87
C LEU A 110 17.52 -9.57 20.54
N GLY A 111 17.17 -8.70 19.58
CA GLY A 111 17.81 -8.57 18.26
C GLY A 111 17.19 -9.42 17.15
N THR A 112 15.85 -9.36 16.97
CA THR A 112 15.10 -10.43 16.30
C THR A 112 13.89 -10.03 15.46
N GLU A 113 13.26 -11.05 14.84
CA GLU A 113 11.98 -10.93 14.14
C GLU A 113 10.90 -11.74 14.88
N PHE A 114 9.80 -11.07 15.28
CA PHE A 114 8.73 -11.66 16.07
C PHE A 114 7.37 -11.02 15.78
N GLY A 115 6.30 -11.77 16.02
CA GLY A 115 4.92 -11.33 15.88
C GLY A 115 4.22 -11.24 17.24
N VAL A 116 3.35 -10.26 17.40
CA VAL A 116 2.50 -10.10 18.58
C VAL A 116 1.05 -9.89 18.13
N GLU A 117 0.14 -10.67 18.69
CA GLU A 117 -1.30 -10.55 18.50
C GLU A 117 -1.98 -10.26 19.83
N VAL A 118 -2.88 -9.28 19.84
CA VAL A 118 -3.77 -8.98 20.97
C VAL A 118 -5.21 -9.16 20.51
N SER A 119 -5.88 -10.16 21.09
CA SER A 119 -7.32 -10.39 20.86
C SER A 119 -8.18 -9.31 21.53
N GLU A 120 -9.47 -9.24 21.18
CA GLU A 120 -10.44 -8.34 21.83
C GLU A 120 -10.52 -8.54 23.36
N GLY A 121 -10.30 -9.77 23.84
CA GLY A 121 -10.24 -10.07 25.27
C GLY A 121 -8.92 -9.69 25.96
N GLY A 122 -8.01 -8.98 25.28
CA GLY A 122 -6.71 -8.57 25.81
C GLY A 122 -5.68 -9.70 25.96
N THR A 123 -6.00 -10.91 25.50
CA THR A 123 -5.05 -12.04 25.46
C THR A 123 -3.95 -11.74 24.46
N THR A 124 -2.70 -11.81 24.91
CA THR A 124 -1.52 -11.60 24.08
C THR A 124 -0.95 -12.93 23.62
N THR A 125 -0.73 -13.10 22.32
CA THR A 125 0.02 -14.22 21.76
C THR A 125 1.29 -13.69 21.10
N SER A 126 2.45 -14.24 21.46
CA SER A 126 3.74 -13.89 20.87
C SER A 126 4.32 -15.08 20.13
N HIS A 127 4.90 -14.85 18.96
CA HIS A 127 5.55 -15.86 18.13
C HIS A 127 6.91 -15.35 17.66
N VAL A 128 7.95 -16.17 17.74
CA VAL A 128 9.31 -15.78 17.31
C VAL A 128 9.64 -16.44 15.97
N PHE A 129 9.90 -15.62 14.95
CA PHE A 129 10.29 -16.11 13.63
C PHE A 129 11.79 -16.35 13.51
N ARG A 130 12.60 -15.57 14.24
CA ARG A 130 14.06 -15.67 14.23
C ARG A 130 14.64 -15.21 15.56
N GLY A 131 15.60 -15.93 16.12
CA GLY A 131 16.31 -15.57 17.37
C GLY A 131 15.47 -15.78 18.64
N SER A 132 15.58 -14.89 19.64
CA SER A 132 14.77 -14.89 20.87
C SER A 132 14.04 -13.58 21.19
N VAL A 133 13.00 -13.68 22.02
CA VAL A 133 12.36 -12.55 22.71
C VAL A 133 12.10 -12.88 24.17
N LYS A 134 12.00 -11.85 25.01
CA LYS A 134 11.61 -11.97 26.41
C LYS A 134 10.16 -11.52 26.59
N VAL A 135 9.33 -12.37 27.20
CA VAL A 135 7.91 -12.09 27.49
C VAL A 135 7.74 -11.98 29.00
N LEU A 136 7.38 -10.80 29.49
CA LEU A 136 7.06 -10.54 30.89
C LEU A 136 5.55 -10.37 31.07
N VAL A 137 4.94 -11.16 31.95
CA VAL A 137 3.50 -11.12 32.23
C VAL A 137 3.15 -9.91 33.12
N LEU A 138 2.15 -9.13 32.70
CA LEU A 138 1.59 -8.01 33.44
C LEU A 138 0.32 -8.43 34.18
N ASP A 139 0.13 -7.93 35.41
CA ASP A 139 -1.11 -8.09 36.16
C ASP A 139 -2.07 -6.92 35.86
N GLY A 140 -3.33 -7.26 35.54
CA GLY A 140 -4.33 -6.34 34.99
C GLY A 140 -4.80 -5.19 35.90
N THR A 141 -4.22 -5.01 37.09
CA THR A 141 -4.63 -3.97 38.05
C THR A 141 -3.72 -2.75 38.13
N ALA A 142 -2.56 -2.71 37.45
CA ALA A 142 -1.73 -1.49 37.43
C ALA A 142 -0.69 -1.41 36.29
N GLY A 143 -0.64 -2.35 35.34
CA GLY A 143 0.49 -2.42 34.41
C GLY A 143 1.83 -2.72 35.10
N SER A 144 1.81 -3.01 36.40
CA SER A 144 2.97 -3.49 37.14
C SER A 144 3.25 -4.94 36.77
N PRO A 145 4.53 -5.32 36.63
CA PRO A 145 4.92 -6.70 36.46
C PRO A 145 4.29 -7.56 37.57
N SER A 146 3.58 -8.62 37.18
CA SER A 146 3.31 -9.71 38.11
C SER A 146 4.65 -10.20 38.65
N SER A 147 4.75 -10.64 39.91
CA SER A 147 6.05 -11.03 40.47
C SER A 147 6.68 -12.18 39.67
N GLY A 148 7.52 -11.85 38.68
CA GLY A 148 8.50 -12.71 38.05
C GLY A 148 8.03 -13.80 37.08
N ARG A 149 6.84 -13.74 36.47
CA ARG A 149 6.51 -14.67 35.37
C ARG A 149 7.08 -14.15 34.05
N GLU A 150 8.36 -14.45 33.85
CA GLU A 150 9.09 -14.23 32.60
C GLU A 150 9.26 -15.55 31.85
N VAL A 151 9.14 -15.49 30.53
CA VAL A 151 9.48 -16.59 29.62
C VAL A 151 10.36 -16.03 28.51
N ILE A 152 11.43 -16.75 28.17
CA ILE A 152 12.21 -16.49 26.96
C ILE A 152 11.69 -17.44 25.89
N LEU A 153 11.32 -16.89 24.73
CA LEU A 153 10.95 -17.66 23.56
C LEU A 153 12.10 -17.62 22.56
N GLY A 154 12.46 -18.76 22.01
CA GLY A 154 13.37 -18.91 20.88
C GLY A 154 12.65 -19.12 19.55
N GLU A 155 13.42 -19.38 18.49
CA GLU A 155 12.91 -19.52 17.14
C GLU A 155 11.84 -20.62 17.01
N ASN A 156 10.74 -20.28 16.32
CA ASN A 156 9.54 -21.09 16.14
C ASN A 156 8.81 -21.45 17.45
N GLU A 157 9.08 -20.74 18.54
CA GLU A 157 8.34 -20.87 19.79
C GLU A 157 7.24 -19.80 19.90
N SER A 158 6.24 -20.11 20.70
CA SER A 158 5.13 -19.18 20.95
C SER A 158 4.65 -19.30 22.38
N ALA A 159 4.16 -18.19 22.91
CA ALA A 159 3.45 -18.18 24.18
C ALA A 159 2.16 -17.36 24.08
N ARG A 160 1.18 -17.78 24.86
CA ARG A 160 -0.05 -17.05 25.12
C ARG A 160 -0.07 -16.56 26.56
N VAL A 161 -0.39 -15.28 26.74
CA VAL A 161 -0.56 -14.64 28.05
C VAL A 161 -2.02 -14.23 28.23
N GLN A 162 -2.67 -14.77 29.26
CA GLN A 162 -4.06 -14.49 29.61
C GLN A 162 -4.23 -14.58 31.14
N HIS A 163 -4.93 -13.61 31.74
CA HIS A 163 -5.23 -13.58 33.18
C HIS A 163 -4.00 -13.80 34.09
N GLY A 164 -2.88 -13.11 33.82
CA GLY A 164 -1.65 -13.24 34.63
C GLY A 164 -0.94 -14.61 34.51
N ARG A 165 -1.33 -15.43 33.52
CA ARG A 165 -0.73 -16.73 33.23
C ARG A 165 -0.12 -16.73 31.84
N VAL A 166 1.02 -17.39 31.71
CA VAL A 166 1.68 -17.67 30.43
C VAL A 166 1.60 -19.17 30.15
N ALA A 167 1.23 -19.52 28.92
CA ALA A 167 1.22 -20.89 28.41
C ALA A 167 2.09 -20.95 27.15
N LEU A 168 3.09 -21.83 27.14
CA LEU A 168 3.83 -22.17 25.93
C LEU A 168 2.89 -22.91 24.98
N LEU A 169 2.84 -22.49 23.72
CA LEU A 169 2.04 -23.15 22.70
C LEU A 169 2.89 -24.23 22.03
N ALA A 170 2.30 -25.40 21.79
CA ALA A 170 2.97 -26.49 21.12
C ALA A 170 3.41 -26.06 19.71
N ARG A 171 4.59 -26.53 19.28
CA ARG A 171 5.03 -26.40 17.89
C ARG A 171 3.96 -27.04 16.99
N PRO A 172 3.51 -26.39 15.91
CA PRO A 172 2.64 -27.06 14.95
C PRO A 172 3.33 -28.34 14.48
N ALA A 173 2.63 -29.48 14.62
CA ALA A 173 3.15 -30.75 14.18
C ALA A 173 3.41 -30.69 12.67
N VAL A 174 4.59 -31.15 12.27
CA VAL A 174 4.93 -31.29 10.84
C VAL A 174 3.98 -32.33 10.25
N GLY A 175 3.11 -31.92 9.32
CA GLY A 175 2.47 -32.84 8.38
C GLY A 175 1.02 -33.30 8.64
N GLU A 176 0.10 -32.44 9.10
CA GLU A 176 -1.34 -32.72 8.94
C GLU A 176 -2.01 -31.64 8.09
N ALA A 177 -1.98 -31.85 6.77
CA ALA A 177 -3.07 -31.38 5.91
C ALA A 177 -4.27 -32.29 6.20
N THR A 178 -5.17 -31.86 7.08
CA THR A 178 -6.50 -32.45 7.19
C THR A 178 -7.53 -31.50 6.63
N GLU A 179 -8.26 -32.03 5.65
CA GLU A 179 -9.38 -31.41 4.98
C GLU A 179 -10.45 -30.95 5.98
N ASN A 180 -11.10 -29.86 5.59
CA ASN A 180 -12.27 -29.27 6.22
C ASN A 180 -13.26 -30.32 6.74
N THR A 181 -13.43 -30.37 8.07
CA THR A 181 -14.72 -30.72 8.67
C THR A 181 -15.03 -29.71 9.76
N ALA A 182 -16.18 -29.05 9.64
CA ALA A 182 -16.65 -28.02 10.53
C ALA A 182 -16.84 -28.57 11.97
N GLY A 183 -16.26 -27.87 12.94
CA GLY A 183 -16.62 -28.00 14.36
C GLY A 183 -15.48 -28.32 15.31
N GLN A 184 -14.58 -27.36 15.56
CA GLN A 184 -14.00 -27.07 16.89
C GLN A 184 -13.00 -25.91 16.77
N ALA A 185 -13.15 -24.89 17.61
CA ALA A 185 -12.24 -23.76 17.72
C ALA A 185 -10.90 -24.20 18.35
N GLY A 186 -10.01 -24.75 17.50
CA GLY A 186 -8.68 -25.22 17.88
C GLY A 186 -7.58 -24.52 17.10
N SER A 187 -6.83 -23.65 17.78
CA SER A 187 -5.43 -23.29 17.53
C SER A 187 -4.95 -23.20 16.07
N ALA A 188 -5.47 -22.25 15.29
CA ALA A 188 -4.75 -21.74 14.12
C ALA A 188 -3.56 -20.89 14.63
N THR A 189 -2.33 -21.22 14.22
CA THR A 189 -1.18 -20.34 14.43
C THR A 189 -1.50 -18.97 13.80
N PRO A 190 -1.27 -17.83 14.49
CA PRO A 190 -1.65 -16.55 13.91
C PRO A 190 -0.85 -16.30 12.63
N ALA A 191 -1.54 -16.13 11.50
CA ALA A 191 -0.90 -15.69 10.27
C ALA A 191 -0.45 -14.24 10.47
N PHE A 192 0.86 -14.00 10.40
CA PHE A 192 1.51 -12.70 10.49
C PHE A 192 2.08 -12.32 9.12
N VAL A 193 1.95 -11.05 8.72
CA VAL A 193 2.63 -10.50 7.53
C VAL A 193 3.99 -10.00 7.97
N ARG A 194 5.04 -10.59 7.40
CA ARG A 194 6.44 -10.33 7.77
C ARG A 194 7.17 -9.37 6.86
N GLN A 195 6.62 -9.10 5.68
CA GLN A 195 7.18 -8.18 4.72
C GLN A 195 6.05 -7.35 4.11
N MET A 196 6.29 -6.04 3.98
CA MET A 196 5.36 -5.18 3.24
C MET A 196 5.24 -5.67 1.80
N PRO A 197 4.01 -5.82 1.28
CA PRO A 197 3.81 -6.16 -0.10
C PRO A 197 4.56 -5.20 -1.02
N ARG A 198 5.25 -5.74 -2.02
CA ARG A 198 5.94 -4.92 -3.01
C ARG A 198 4.90 -4.24 -3.89
N ARG A 199 4.96 -2.91 -3.96
CA ARG A 199 4.13 -2.12 -4.88
C ARG A 199 4.93 -1.87 -6.15
N VAL A 200 4.37 -2.31 -7.27
CA VAL A 200 4.94 -2.08 -8.61
C VAL A 200 4.08 -1.03 -9.29
N ALA A 201 4.70 0.04 -9.77
CA ALA A 201 3.98 1.06 -10.54
C ALA A 201 3.52 0.47 -11.89
N ILE A 202 2.25 0.68 -12.23
CA ILE A 202 1.74 0.44 -13.58
C ILE A 202 2.20 1.62 -14.43
N LYS A 203 2.82 1.34 -15.56
CA LYS A 203 3.24 2.37 -16.51
C LYS A 203 2.00 2.88 -17.24
N VAL A 204 1.54 4.07 -16.86
CA VAL A 204 0.40 4.79 -17.45
C VAL A 204 0.84 6.17 -17.94
N PHE A 205 -0.01 6.81 -18.74
CA PHE A 205 0.35 8.03 -19.47
C PHE A 205 -0.67 9.14 -19.22
N ASN A 206 -0.24 10.21 -18.56
CA ASN A 206 -1.03 11.44 -18.46
C ASN A 206 -1.15 12.09 -19.83
N THR A 207 -2.23 12.85 -20.05
CA THR A 207 -2.44 13.57 -21.31
C THR A 207 -1.32 14.58 -21.55
N GLY A 208 -0.77 14.59 -22.75
CA GLY A 208 0.29 15.49 -23.22
C GLY A 208 1.59 15.40 -22.44
N LEU A 209 1.86 14.34 -21.67
CA LEU A 209 3.08 14.25 -20.86
C LEU A 209 4.33 14.33 -21.74
N ARG A 210 5.13 15.38 -21.55
CA ARG A 210 6.36 15.68 -22.32
C ARG A 210 6.14 15.84 -23.84
N VAL A 211 4.95 16.27 -24.23
CA VAL A 211 4.59 16.54 -25.64
C VAL A 211 4.49 18.06 -25.84
N TRP A 212 4.95 18.56 -26.99
CA TRP A 212 4.86 19.98 -27.30
C TRP A 212 3.44 20.37 -27.72
N VAL A 213 3.05 21.61 -27.41
CA VAL A 213 1.75 22.16 -27.84
C VAL A 213 1.64 22.14 -29.38
N GLY A 214 0.58 21.50 -29.87
CA GLY A 214 0.27 21.29 -31.27
C GLY A 214 0.70 19.95 -31.84
N GLU A 215 1.49 19.18 -31.10
CA GLU A 215 1.90 17.85 -31.51
C GLU A 215 0.85 16.79 -31.11
N PRO A 216 0.74 15.70 -31.88
CA PRO A 216 -0.09 14.56 -31.50
C PRO A 216 0.46 13.88 -30.24
N ASP A 217 -0.43 13.55 -29.32
CA ASP A 217 -0.13 12.74 -28.15
C ASP A 217 0.12 11.28 -28.59
N PRO A 218 1.28 10.68 -28.25
CA PRO A 218 1.60 9.32 -28.66
C PRO A 218 0.82 8.23 -27.89
N HIS A 219 0.15 8.59 -26.79
CA HIS A 219 -0.54 7.67 -25.89
C HIS A 219 -2.05 7.90 -25.83
N TRP A 220 -2.54 9.03 -26.35
CA TRP A 220 -3.96 9.37 -26.38
C TRP A 220 -4.47 9.60 -27.80
N GLN A 221 -5.62 9.01 -28.09
CA GLN A 221 -6.31 9.14 -29.38
C GLN A 221 -7.79 9.43 -29.15
N ILE A 222 -8.41 10.10 -30.11
CA ILE A 222 -9.87 10.17 -30.23
C ILE A 222 -10.27 9.04 -31.16
N VAL A 223 -11.13 8.13 -30.70
CA VAL A 223 -11.46 6.88 -31.39
C VAL A 223 -12.88 6.81 -31.92
N ALA A 224 -13.78 7.65 -31.40
CA ALA A 224 -15.17 7.68 -31.85
C ALA A 224 -15.78 9.07 -31.64
N ARG A 225 -16.85 9.31 -32.38
CA ARG A 225 -17.78 10.43 -32.19
C ARG A 225 -19.20 9.91 -32.26
N SER A 226 -20.11 10.42 -31.43
CA SER A 226 -21.51 9.99 -31.45
C SER A 226 -22.27 10.40 -32.72
N ASP A 227 -21.80 11.43 -33.43
CA ASP A 227 -22.41 11.95 -34.68
C ASP A 227 -21.78 11.38 -35.96
N ASP A 228 -20.73 10.57 -35.85
CA ASP A 228 -20.01 9.99 -36.99
C ASP A 228 -19.68 8.51 -36.72
N PRO A 229 -20.53 7.56 -37.15
CA PRO A 229 -20.31 6.14 -36.93
C PRO A 229 -19.13 5.58 -37.73
N ASN A 230 -18.62 6.31 -38.73
CA ASN A 230 -17.47 5.92 -39.56
C ASN A 230 -16.21 6.71 -39.18
N PHE A 231 -16.20 7.34 -38.02
CA PHE A 231 -15.07 8.14 -37.57
C PHE A 231 -13.78 7.33 -37.55
N THR A 232 -12.76 7.83 -38.23
CA THR A 232 -11.44 7.20 -38.24
C THR A 232 -10.64 7.63 -37.02
N PRO A 233 -10.18 6.69 -36.17
CA PRO A 233 -9.34 7.01 -35.02
C PRO A 233 -8.12 7.84 -35.41
N ARG A 234 -7.80 8.84 -34.59
CA ARG A 234 -6.65 9.72 -34.80
C ARG A 234 -6.07 10.18 -33.47
N PRO A 235 -4.76 10.49 -33.41
CA PRO A 235 -4.15 11.02 -32.20
C PRO A 235 -4.90 12.27 -31.69
N ALA A 236 -5.02 12.38 -30.39
CA ALA A 236 -5.39 13.64 -29.77
C ALA A 236 -4.20 14.59 -29.88
N VAL A 237 -4.44 15.90 -29.94
CA VAL A 237 -3.40 16.92 -30.11
C VAL A 237 -3.31 17.73 -28.84
N VAL A 238 -2.09 17.98 -28.34
CA VAL A 238 -1.90 18.87 -27.20
C VAL A 238 -2.33 20.29 -27.59
N MET A 239 -3.37 20.79 -26.95
CA MET A 239 -3.90 22.11 -27.26
C MET A 239 -3.17 23.21 -26.48
N ARG A 240 -3.15 24.40 -27.06
CA ARG A 240 -2.73 25.63 -26.39
C ARG A 240 -3.85 26.09 -25.46
N VAL A 241 -3.53 26.29 -24.19
CA VAL A 241 -4.32 27.16 -23.32
C VAL A 241 -3.78 28.57 -23.53
N GLU A 242 -4.57 29.45 -24.13
CA GLU A 242 -4.23 30.86 -24.20
C GLU A 242 -4.60 31.49 -22.86
N THR A 243 -3.58 31.84 -22.06
CA THR A 243 -3.76 32.70 -20.91
C THR A 243 -4.07 34.10 -21.43
N PHE A 244 -5.35 34.41 -21.59
CA PHE A 244 -5.74 35.79 -21.85
C PHE A 244 -5.33 36.62 -20.63
N PRO A 245 -4.65 37.77 -20.80
CA PRO A 245 -4.11 38.57 -19.70
C PRO A 245 -5.19 39.08 -18.74
N THR A 246 -6.46 39.02 -19.15
CA THR A 246 -7.62 38.98 -18.27
C THR A 246 -8.63 38.03 -18.91
N ASN A 247 -9.39 37.26 -18.12
CA ASN A 247 -10.52 36.45 -18.60
C ASN A 247 -11.55 37.24 -19.44
N ARG A 248 -11.44 38.57 -19.57
CA ARG A 248 -12.36 39.41 -20.36
C ARG A 248 -12.36 39.08 -21.85
N ASP A 249 -11.25 38.77 -22.51
CA ASP A 249 -11.25 38.85 -23.99
C ASP A 249 -11.83 37.63 -24.73
N LEU A 250 -11.80 36.43 -24.14
CA LEU A 250 -12.51 35.26 -24.70
C LEU A 250 -14.02 35.30 -24.40
N PHE A 251 -14.38 35.67 -23.17
CA PHE A 251 -15.77 35.70 -22.72
C PHE A 251 -16.51 36.99 -23.12
N SER A 252 -15.81 38.09 -23.40
CA SER A 252 -16.39 39.31 -24.01
C SER A 252 -16.76 39.12 -25.48
N LEU A 253 -16.34 38.04 -26.14
CA LEU A 253 -16.86 37.64 -27.45
C LEU A 253 -18.16 36.82 -27.35
N MET A 254 -18.51 36.32 -26.16
CA MET A 254 -19.69 35.50 -25.91
C MET A 254 -20.81 36.25 -25.19
N ASP A 255 -20.58 37.51 -24.75
CA ASP A 255 -21.57 38.41 -24.14
C ASP A 255 -22.40 37.75 -23.00
N ASP A 256 -21.80 36.80 -22.28
CA ASP A 256 -22.45 36.07 -21.19
C ASP A 256 -22.02 36.64 -19.82
N PRO A 257 -22.93 37.33 -19.11
CA PRO A 257 -22.65 37.94 -17.81
C PRO A 257 -22.58 36.94 -16.64
N THR A 258 -22.73 35.63 -16.88
CA THR A 258 -22.75 34.60 -15.83
C THR A 258 -21.39 33.93 -15.56
N LEU A 259 -20.37 34.21 -16.38
CA LEU A 259 -19.06 33.56 -16.30
C LEU A 259 -18.14 34.27 -15.29
N ASN A 260 -17.73 33.56 -14.24
CA ASN A 260 -16.88 34.08 -13.16
C ASN A 260 -15.38 33.92 -13.46
N GLU A 261 -14.52 34.76 -12.86
CA GLU A 261 -13.06 34.70 -13.03
C GLU A 261 -12.43 33.34 -12.64
N ASP A 262 -13.13 32.53 -11.85
CA ASP A 262 -12.73 31.19 -11.40
C ASP A 262 -12.94 30.07 -12.45
N GLN A 263 -13.40 30.38 -13.67
CA GLN A 263 -13.60 29.40 -14.77
C GLN A 263 -12.47 29.43 -15.81
N SER A 264 -11.27 29.87 -15.43
CA SER A 264 -10.12 29.81 -16.34
C SER A 264 -9.67 28.36 -16.56
N PHE A 265 -9.22 28.04 -17.78
CA PHE A 265 -8.57 26.76 -18.06
C PHE A 265 -7.33 26.59 -17.21
N LEU A 266 -7.18 25.43 -16.57
CA LEU A 266 -5.94 25.11 -15.85
C LEU A 266 -4.75 25.14 -16.81
N GLU A 267 -3.68 25.86 -16.45
CA GLU A 267 -2.47 25.95 -17.27
C GLU A 267 -1.85 24.57 -17.54
N ASN A 268 -1.38 24.36 -18.77
CA ASN A 268 -0.64 23.17 -19.15
C ASN A 268 0.65 23.02 -18.34
N ASP A 269 0.92 21.82 -17.85
CA ASP A 269 2.22 21.45 -17.26
C ASP A 269 2.82 20.30 -18.08
N THR A 270 3.81 20.62 -18.91
CA THR A 270 4.49 19.63 -19.77
C THR A 270 5.12 18.47 -19.00
N ASN A 271 5.43 18.65 -17.71
CA ASN A 271 6.03 17.60 -16.88
C ASN A 271 4.99 16.76 -16.11
N ARG A 272 3.71 17.17 -16.14
CA ARG A 272 2.65 16.51 -15.38
C ARG A 272 1.48 16.09 -16.26
N SER A 273 0.77 17.03 -16.87
CA SER A 273 -0.38 16.80 -17.73
C SER A 273 -0.72 18.07 -18.52
N GLN A 274 -1.30 17.91 -19.70
CA GLN A 274 -1.73 19.01 -20.57
C GLN A 274 -3.10 18.69 -21.18
N TRP A 275 -3.81 19.74 -21.59
CA TRP A 275 -5.05 19.61 -22.34
C TRP A 275 -4.80 19.00 -23.71
N ILE A 276 -5.62 18.02 -24.08
CA ILE A 276 -5.65 17.41 -25.40
C ILE A 276 -7.02 17.61 -26.05
N SER A 277 -7.02 17.77 -27.37
CA SER A 277 -8.24 17.93 -28.16
C SER A 277 -8.00 17.47 -29.62
N THR A 278 -8.81 17.94 -30.58
CA THR A 278 -8.69 17.61 -32.00
C THR A 278 -7.64 18.44 -32.74
N ALA A 279 -7.15 19.54 -32.15
CA ALA A 279 -6.24 20.48 -32.82
C ALA A 279 -5.39 21.28 -31.80
N LYS A 280 -4.38 22.00 -32.31
CA LYS A 280 -3.48 22.86 -31.52
C LYS A 280 -4.18 24.03 -30.83
N GLY A 281 -5.12 24.67 -31.52
CA GLY A 281 -5.93 25.76 -30.95
C GLY A 281 -7.16 25.22 -30.23
N MET A 282 -7.91 26.09 -29.58
CA MET A 282 -9.20 25.75 -28.98
C MET A 282 -10.22 25.44 -30.09
N PRO A 283 -10.64 24.17 -30.29
CA PRO A 283 -11.48 23.82 -31.42
C PRO A 283 -12.95 23.99 -31.06
N PHE A 284 -13.69 24.76 -31.87
CA PHE A 284 -15.15 24.86 -31.76
C PHE A 284 -15.81 23.68 -32.48
N LEU A 285 -16.30 22.73 -31.71
CA LEU A 285 -16.88 21.48 -32.17
C LEU A 285 -18.39 21.43 -31.89
N PRO A 286 -19.19 20.64 -32.63
CA PRO A 286 -20.64 20.56 -32.41
C PRO A 286 -21.04 20.21 -30.97
N ASN A 287 -22.07 20.87 -30.47
CA ASN A 287 -22.68 20.57 -29.17
C ASN A 287 -23.54 19.30 -29.24
N GLY A 288 -23.72 18.64 -28.10
CA GLY A 288 -24.45 17.37 -28.01
C GLY A 288 -23.70 16.17 -28.59
N VAL A 289 -22.46 16.36 -29.04
CA VAL A 289 -21.60 15.30 -29.57
C VAL A 289 -20.68 14.77 -28.47
N THR A 290 -20.62 13.45 -28.36
CA THR A 290 -19.69 12.75 -27.48
C THR A 290 -18.43 12.38 -28.25
N TYR A 291 -17.27 12.69 -27.68
CA TYR A 291 -15.93 12.35 -28.18
C TYR A 291 -15.30 11.32 -27.26
N SER A 292 -14.97 10.13 -27.79
CA SER A 292 -14.34 9.07 -27.01
C SER A 292 -12.83 9.17 -27.11
N PHE A 293 -12.18 9.55 -26.00
CA PHE A 293 -10.73 9.52 -25.84
C PHE A 293 -10.29 8.15 -25.34
N ARG A 294 -9.19 7.63 -25.86
CA ARG A 294 -8.65 6.31 -25.50
C ARG A 294 -7.16 6.39 -25.23
N THR A 295 -6.73 5.71 -24.18
CA THR A 295 -5.33 5.35 -23.93
C THR A 295 -5.21 3.86 -23.63
N THR A 296 -3.99 3.33 -23.70
CA THR A 296 -3.70 1.92 -23.40
C THR A 296 -2.48 1.79 -22.49
N PHE A 297 -2.48 0.79 -21.63
CA PHE A 297 -1.34 0.44 -20.79
C PHE A 297 -1.20 -1.07 -20.64
N GLU A 298 0.01 -1.53 -20.38
CA GLU A 298 0.33 -2.96 -20.29
C GLU A 298 0.34 -3.45 -18.85
N LEU A 299 -0.26 -4.60 -18.60
CA LEU A 299 -0.16 -5.38 -17.37
C LEU A 299 0.33 -6.79 -17.69
N ALA A 300 1.61 -7.06 -17.49
CA ALA A 300 2.19 -8.39 -17.76
C ALA A 300 2.81 -8.99 -16.50
N GLY A 301 2.46 -10.24 -16.19
CA GLY A 301 3.07 -11.01 -15.10
C GLY A 301 2.74 -10.49 -13.69
N LEU A 302 1.64 -9.73 -13.56
CA LEU A 302 1.24 -9.04 -12.34
C LEU A 302 -0.13 -9.58 -11.92
N GLY A 303 -0.24 -10.19 -10.73
CA GLY A 303 -1.50 -10.75 -10.23
C GLY A 303 -2.65 -9.72 -10.27
N LEU A 304 -3.53 -9.86 -11.27
CA LEU A 304 -4.50 -8.84 -11.71
C LEU A 304 -5.47 -8.39 -10.61
N GLY A 305 -5.82 -9.29 -9.68
CA GLY A 305 -6.73 -9.00 -8.54
C GLY A 305 -6.17 -8.03 -7.50
N LYS A 306 -5.00 -7.42 -7.74
CA LYS A 306 -4.35 -6.45 -6.86
C LYS A 306 -3.93 -5.16 -7.58
N ALA A 307 -4.40 -4.97 -8.82
CA ALA A 307 -4.19 -3.74 -9.57
C ALA A 307 -5.17 -2.66 -9.11
N VAL A 308 -4.66 -1.45 -8.94
CA VAL A 308 -5.46 -0.25 -8.67
C VAL A 308 -4.97 0.85 -9.61
N LEU A 309 -5.90 1.43 -10.37
CA LEU A 309 -5.66 2.63 -11.16
C LEU A 309 -6.42 3.79 -10.52
N ARG A 310 -5.71 4.85 -10.16
CA ARG A 310 -6.29 6.11 -9.74
C ARG A 310 -6.14 7.10 -10.87
N GLY A 311 -7.22 7.80 -11.18
CA GLY A 311 -7.19 8.86 -12.16
C GLY A 311 -7.90 10.09 -11.66
N GLN A 312 -7.67 11.19 -12.36
CA GLN A 312 -8.47 12.41 -12.22
C GLN A 312 -8.54 13.11 -13.56
N PHE A 313 -9.66 13.79 -13.83
CA PHE A 313 -9.86 14.49 -15.09
C PHE A 313 -10.36 15.92 -14.88
N ILE A 314 -10.12 16.75 -15.89
CA ILE A 314 -10.85 17.99 -16.17
C ILE A 314 -11.28 17.89 -17.64
N ALA A 315 -12.49 18.34 -17.96
CA ALA A 315 -13.02 18.30 -19.31
C ALA A 315 -13.70 19.62 -19.66
N ASP A 316 -13.74 19.90 -20.95
CA ASP A 316 -14.64 20.86 -21.56
C ASP A 316 -15.54 20.06 -22.53
N ASN A 317 -16.80 19.75 -22.19
CA ASN A 317 -17.59 20.27 -21.08
C ASN A 317 -17.81 19.26 -19.95
N HIS A 318 -18.13 18.00 -20.28
CA HIS A 318 -18.52 17.01 -19.27
C HIS A 318 -18.04 15.60 -19.62
N VAL A 319 -17.56 14.85 -18.63
CA VAL A 319 -17.27 13.42 -18.80
C VAL A 319 -18.54 12.62 -18.57
N GLY A 320 -19.11 12.05 -19.64
CA GLY A 320 -20.34 11.25 -19.56
C GLY A 320 -20.10 9.78 -19.18
N ALA A 321 -18.92 9.24 -19.47
CA ALA A 321 -18.58 7.86 -19.15
C ALA A 321 -17.06 7.64 -19.05
N ILE A 322 -16.68 6.71 -18.19
CA ILE A 322 -15.32 6.14 -18.13
C ILE A 322 -15.46 4.62 -18.25
N ARG A 323 -14.60 3.99 -19.04
CA ARG A 323 -14.58 2.52 -19.20
C ARG A 323 -13.16 1.96 -19.17
N LEU A 324 -12.98 0.84 -18.46
CA LEU A 324 -11.79 0.01 -18.55
C LEU A 324 -12.15 -1.30 -19.24
N ASN A 325 -11.51 -1.61 -20.36
CA ASN A 325 -11.77 -2.82 -21.15
C ASN A 325 -13.25 -3.03 -21.47
N GLY A 326 -13.97 -1.93 -21.75
CA GLY A 326 -15.41 -1.91 -21.99
C GLY A 326 -16.29 -1.99 -20.74
N GLN A 327 -15.74 -2.23 -19.55
CA GLN A 327 -16.48 -2.22 -18.30
C GLN A 327 -16.63 -0.79 -17.75
N ALA A 328 -17.84 -0.44 -17.32
CA ALA A 328 -18.14 0.90 -16.80
C ALA A 328 -17.42 1.17 -15.48
N VAL A 329 -16.88 2.38 -15.36
CA VAL A 329 -16.27 2.93 -14.15
C VAL A 329 -17.15 4.07 -13.64
N PRO A 330 -17.45 4.16 -12.34
CA PRO A 330 -18.22 5.27 -11.79
C PRO A 330 -17.56 6.62 -12.12
N VAL A 331 -18.36 7.53 -12.68
CA VAL A 331 -17.95 8.91 -12.94
C VAL A 331 -18.36 9.76 -11.74
N PRO A 332 -17.44 10.52 -11.12
CA PRO A 332 -17.80 11.46 -10.05
C PRO A 332 -18.75 12.55 -10.56
N GLU A 333 -19.67 13.00 -9.70
CA GLU A 333 -20.55 14.13 -10.02
C GLU A 333 -19.72 15.41 -10.23
N HIS A 334 -19.99 16.10 -11.34
CA HIS A 334 -19.32 17.34 -11.72
C HIS A 334 -20.19 18.14 -12.70
N GLY A 335 -19.90 19.44 -12.82
CA GLY A 335 -20.60 20.36 -13.73
C GLY A 335 -20.08 20.30 -15.18
N TYR A 336 -20.53 21.26 -15.98
CA TYR A 336 -20.11 21.45 -17.38
C TYR A 336 -19.09 22.59 -17.54
N ASP A 337 -18.94 23.46 -16.53
CA ASP A 337 -18.22 24.75 -16.64
C ASP A 337 -17.04 24.87 -15.65
N LEU A 338 -16.43 23.74 -15.26
CA LEU A 338 -15.33 23.69 -14.28
C LEU A 338 -14.02 23.25 -14.93
N PHE A 339 -13.28 24.21 -15.47
CA PHE A 339 -12.07 23.96 -16.26
C PHE A 339 -10.75 24.02 -15.46
N ASN A 340 -10.80 24.16 -14.13
CA ASN A 340 -9.61 24.18 -13.28
C ASN A 340 -9.65 23.24 -12.07
N GLN A 341 -10.70 22.43 -11.97
CA GLN A 341 -10.89 21.51 -10.86
C GLN A 341 -10.83 20.06 -11.35
N PHE A 342 -9.88 19.30 -10.81
CA PHE A 342 -9.77 17.86 -11.06
C PHE A 342 -10.84 17.06 -10.32
N HIS A 343 -11.42 16.09 -11.02
CA HIS A 343 -12.42 15.17 -10.49
C HIS A 343 -11.83 13.75 -10.40
N PRO A 344 -11.65 13.17 -9.20
CA PRO A 344 -10.96 11.90 -9.02
C PRO A 344 -11.87 10.69 -9.29
N PHE A 345 -11.29 9.63 -9.83
CA PHE A 345 -11.91 8.30 -9.96
C PHE A 345 -10.90 7.20 -9.60
N THR A 346 -11.41 6.02 -9.23
CA THR A 346 -10.59 4.85 -8.89
C THR A 346 -11.15 3.60 -9.56
N ILE A 347 -10.25 2.77 -10.10
CA ILE A 347 -10.56 1.49 -10.72
C ILE A 347 -9.82 0.39 -9.98
N THR A 348 -10.57 -0.60 -9.50
CA THR A 348 -10.06 -1.77 -8.76
C THR A 348 -10.39 -3.09 -9.45
N GLU A 349 -11.22 -3.06 -10.49
CA GLU A 349 -11.76 -4.23 -11.19
C GLU A 349 -11.74 -3.99 -12.70
N GLY A 350 -11.92 -5.06 -13.49
CA GLY A 350 -11.96 -4.98 -14.95
C GLY A 350 -10.59 -5.02 -15.65
N PHE A 351 -9.49 -5.14 -14.90
CA PHE A 351 -8.15 -5.34 -15.46
C PHE A 351 -8.00 -6.71 -16.13
N VAL A 352 -7.25 -6.75 -17.23
CA VAL A 352 -6.90 -7.98 -17.96
C VAL A 352 -5.39 -8.14 -18.07
N GLU A 353 -4.92 -9.37 -18.29
CA GLU A 353 -3.52 -9.63 -18.64
C GLU A 353 -3.22 -9.06 -20.03
N GLY A 354 -2.06 -8.42 -20.18
CA GLY A 354 -1.63 -7.73 -21.38
C GLY A 354 -2.20 -6.31 -21.49
N THR A 355 -2.62 -5.94 -22.69
CA THR A 355 -3.08 -4.59 -23.02
C THR A 355 -4.42 -4.29 -22.37
N ASN A 356 -4.45 -3.24 -21.55
CA ASN A 356 -5.66 -2.66 -20.99
C ASN A 356 -6.01 -1.37 -21.73
N VAL A 357 -7.31 -1.16 -21.97
CA VAL A 357 -7.85 -0.02 -22.72
C VAL A 357 -8.69 0.84 -21.79
N LEU A 358 -8.28 2.09 -21.56
CA LEU A 358 -9.06 3.08 -20.83
C LEU A 358 -9.70 4.04 -21.84
N GLU A 359 -11.02 4.21 -21.74
CA GLU A 359 -11.78 5.15 -22.54
C GLU A 359 -12.52 6.16 -21.66
N ILE A 360 -12.54 7.41 -22.11
CA ILE A 360 -13.23 8.52 -21.45
C ILE A 360 -14.05 9.25 -22.52
N ASP A 361 -15.36 9.33 -22.30
CA ASP A 361 -16.30 10.01 -23.18
C ASP A 361 -16.53 11.44 -22.70
N VAL A 362 -16.16 12.40 -23.53
CA VAL A 362 -16.41 13.82 -23.29
C VAL A 362 -17.63 14.26 -24.10
N VAL A 363 -18.68 14.67 -23.41
CA VAL A 363 -19.88 15.30 -23.99
C VAL A 363 -19.57 16.79 -24.17
N ASN A 364 -19.72 17.26 -25.41
CA ASN A 364 -19.49 18.66 -25.74
C ASN A 364 -20.76 19.50 -25.62
N GLY A 365 -20.65 20.69 -25.03
CA GLY A 365 -21.76 21.60 -24.70
C GLY A 365 -22.55 21.21 -23.45
N ASP A 366 -23.15 22.20 -22.78
CA ASP A 366 -24.10 21.97 -21.69
C ASP A 366 -25.54 21.84 -22.24
N PRO A 367 -26.20 20.67 -22.09
CA PRO A 367 -27.58 20.49 -22.54
C PRO A 367 -28.59 21.34 -21.74
N ARG A 368 -28.17 21.97 -20.64
CA ARG A 368 -29.00 22.83 -19.78
C ARG A 368 -28.83 24.31 -20.10
N ASP A 369 -27.92 24.66 -21.01
CA ASP A 369 -27.71 26.05 -21.45
C ASP A 369 -29.04 26.60 -22.02
N PRO A 370 -29.60 27.69 -21.45
CA PRO A 370 -30.82 28.31 -21.95
C PRO A 370 -30.62 28.99 -23.33
N ASN A 371 -29.38 29.28 -23.73
CA ASN A 371 -29.01 29.94 -24.98
C ASN A 371 -27.94 29.14 -25.74
N PRO A 372 -28.23 27.88 -26.13
CA PRO A 372 -27.21 26.97 -26.63
C PRO A 372 -26.58 27.50 -27.92
N THR A 373 -25.26 27.61 -27.93
CA THR A 373 -24.50 27.78 -29.17
C THR A 373 -24.52 26.48 -29.98
N GLU A 374 -24.31 26.55 -31.30
CA GLU A 374 -24.20 25.34 -32.13
C GLU A 374 -22.89 24.56 -31.88
N LYS A 375 -21.86 25.26 -31.38
CA LYS A 375 -20.52 24.73 -31.17
C LYS A 375 -19.86 25.36 -29.95
N SER A 376 -19.17 24.54 -29.17
CA SER A 376 -18.34 24.94 -28.05
C SER A 376 -16.92 24.37 -28.17
N PRO A 377 -15.95 24.93 -27.45
CA PRO A 377 -14.69 24.27 -27.18
C PRO A 377 -14.89 22.87 -26.61
N MET A 378 -14.01 21.92 -27.00
CA MET A 378 -14.00 20.56 -26.47
C MET A 378 -12.59 20.17 -26.10
N SER A 379 -12.34 19.67 -24.90
CA SER A 379 -11.02 19.19 -24.52
C SER A 379 -11.04 18.27 -23.30
N LEU A 380 -9.96 17.53 -23.12
CA LEU A 380 -9.77 16.63 -21.98
C LEU A 380 -8.36 16.80 -21.40
N ARG A 381 -8.25 16.71 -20.08
CA ARG A 381 -6.98 16.57 -19.37
C ARG A 381 -7.10 15.48 -18.32
N VAL A 382 -6.16 14.53 -18.31
CA VAL A 382 -6.19 13.37 -17.41
C VAL A 382 -4.85 13.15 -16.74
N GLU A 383 -4.90 12.85 -15.45
CA GLU A 383 -3.76 12.35 -14.68
C GLU A 383 -4.06 10.94 -14.19
N LEU A 384 -3.12 10.03 -14.39
CA LEU A 384 -3.22 8.61 -14.06
C LEU A 384 -2.05 8.19 -13.19
N GLN A 385 -2.35 7.35 -12.20
CA GLN A 385 -1.37 6.65 -11.39
C GLN A 385 -1.86 5.23 -11.14
N GLY A 386 -1.11 4.23 -11.59
CA GLY A 386 -1.45 2.83 -11.35
C GLY A 386 -0.43 2.12 -10.48
N LEU A 387 -0.90 1.16 -9.69
CA LEU A 387 -0.09 0.34 -8.79
C LEU A 387 -0.61 -1.10 -8.82
N VAL A 388 0.29 -2.07 -8.79
CA VAL A 388 -0.04 -3.46 -8.46
C VAL A 388 0.65 -3.85 -7.16
N VAL A 389 -0.10 -4.46 -6.26
CA VAL A 389 0.45 -5.02 -5.03
C VAL A 389 0.86 -6.46 -5.27
N HIS A 390 2.16 -6.75 -5.28
CA HIS A 390 2.70 -8.10 -5.36
C HIS A 390 3.08 -8.61 -3.96
N GLY A 391 2.74 -9.87 -3.66
CA GLY A 391 3.18 -10.67 -2.50
C GLY A 391 3.46 -9.93 -1.18
N GLY A 392 2.59 -10.05 -0.19
CA GLY A 392 3.04 -10.12 1.20
C GLY A 392 3.06 -11.60 1.56
N GLU A 393 4.23 -12.16 1.86
CA GLU A 393 4.28 -13.54 2.37
C GLU A 393 3.46 -13.59 3.66
N THR A 394 2.28 -14.19 3.58
CA THR A 394 1.61 -14.72 4.76
C THR A 394 2.20 -16.11 4.93
N SER A 395 3.25 -16.22 5.73
CA SER A 395 3.71 -17.55 6.13
C SER A 395 2.70 -18.09 7.15
N SER A 396 1.74 -18.90 6.71
CA SER A 396 1.31 -20.03 7.54
C SER A 396 2.48 -21.00 7.58
N VAL A 397 2.81 -21.53 8.76
CA VAL A 397 3.95 -22.42 8.95
C VAL A 397 3.83 -23.65 8.03
N ILE A 398 4.56 -23.64 6.92
CA ILE A 398 4.97 -24.83 6.17
C ILE A 398 6.46 -24.66 5.95
N SER A 399 7.26 -25.51 6.62
CA SER A 399 8.71 -25.53 6.48
C SER A 399 9.10 -26.10 5.12
N ASP A 400 9.87 -25.33 4.35
CA ASP A 400 10.58 -25.81 3.18
C ASP A 400 11.68 -26.80 3.62
N ASP A 401 11.52 -28.08 3.31
CA ASP A 401 12.54 -29.10 3.56
C ASP A 401 13.12 -29.58 2.23
N SER A 402 14.17 -28.89 1.77
CA SER A 402 15.05 -29.40 0.72
C SER A 402 16.48 -29.46 1.21
N ARG A 403 16.76 -30.39 2.13
CA ARG A 403 18.12 -30.93 2.31
C ARG A 403 18.12 -32.41 1.97
N ALA A 404 18.46 -32.70 0.72
CA ALA A 404 18.66 -34.03 0.19
C ALA A 404 19.63 -34.86 1.07
N SER A 405 19.09 -35.87 1.75
CA SER A 405 19.88 -36.92 2.37
C SER A 405 20.42 -37.86 1.29
N LYS A 406 21.76 -37.90 1.12
CA LYS A 406 22.44 -38.93 0.32
C LYS A 406 22.17 -40.33 0.93
N PRO A 407 21.89 -41.36 0.12
CA PRO A 407 21.73 -42.71 0.63
C PRO A 407 23.09 -43.30 1.04
N ARG A 408 23.10 -43.96 2.21
CA ARG A 408 24.20 -44.81 2.67
C ARG A 408 24.32 -46.01 1.71
N LYS A 409 25.50 -46.19 1.09
CA LYS A 409 25.85 -47.43 0.39
C LYS A 409 26.01 -48.55 1.42
N GLY A 410 25.17 -49.57 1.33
CA GLY A 410 25.36 -50.86 1.98
C GLY A 410 26.60 -51.55 1.42
N GLY A 411 27.34 -52.22 2.29
CA GLY A 411 28.51 -53.02 1.93
C GLY A 411 28.09 -54.32 1.25
N GLU A 412 28.79 -54.66 0.17
CA GLU A 412 28.81 -56.02 -0.37
C GLU A 412 30.17 -56.65 -0.07
N LEU A 413 30.06 -57.88 0.43
CA LEU A 413 31.12 -58.78 0.84
C LEU A 413 31.84 -59.35 -0.39
N MET A 414 33.15 -59.46 -0.25
CA MET A 414 34.05 -60.20 -1.13
C MET A 414 33.70 -61.70 -1.14
N ASN A 415 33.72 -62.31 -2.32
CA ASN A 415 34.10 -63.71 -2.52
C ASN A 415 34.86 -63.80 -3.85
N GLY A 416 36.14 -64.20 -3.78
CA GLY A 416 36.96 -64.58 -4.95
C GLY A 416 36.68 -66.01 -5.41
N PRO A 417 37.59 -66.70 -6.11
CA PRO A 417 38.98 -66.37 -6.45
C PRO A 417 39.21 -65.64 -7.77
#